data_AF-A0A1H5V9X0-F1
#
_entry.id   AF-A0A1H5V9X0-F1
#
_cell.length_a   1.000
_cell.length_b   1.000
_cell.length_c   1.000
_cell.angle_alpha   90.00
_cell.angle_beta   90.00
_cell.angle_gamma   90.00
#
_symmetry.space_group_name_H-M   'P 1'
#
loop_
_entity.id
_entity.type
_entity.pdbx_description
1 polymer ?
#
loop_
_entity_poly.entity_id
_entity_poly.type
_entity_poly.pdbx_seq_one_letter_code
_entity_poly.pdbx_strand_id
1 'polypeptide(L)' 'MEYKMIVEKTQTGFSAYSPDLPVFTTGDSKNELLKNAVEAFNLLFEDDGKVLGIDKIKLLFNKS' A
#
# COMPACT_ATOMS: atom_id res chain seq x y z
N MET A 1 14.47 -3.47 5.00
CA MET A 1 13.47 -2.39 5.09
C MET A 1 12.15 -2.90 4.58
N GLU A 2 11.09 -2.71 5.35
CA GLU A 2 9.71 -3.01 4.99
C GLU A 2 8.91 -1.70 5.11
N TYR A 3 8.01 -1.44 4.17
CA TYR A 3 7.12 -0.29 4.18
C TYR A 3 5.78 -0.71 4.76
N LYS A 4 5.31 0.05 5.75
CA LYS A 4 4.04 -0.21 6.42
C LYS A 4 2.96 0.60 5.72
N MET A 5 1.82 -0.05 5.48
CA MET A 5 0.60 0.65 5.12
C MET A 5 -0.52 0.27 6.07
N ILE A 6 -1.22 1.27 6.57
CA ILE A 6 -2.39 1.11 7.40
C ILE A 6 -3.57 0.89 6.46
N VAL A 7 -4.25 -0.24 6.63
CA VAL A 7 -5.45 -0.59 5.89
C VAL A 7 -6.68 -0.27 6.73
N GLU A 8 -7.58 0.50 6.15
CA GLU A 8 -8.90 0.84 6.68
C GLU A 8 -9.98 0.16 5.84
N LYS A 9 -10.95 -0.46 6.53
CA LYS A 9 -12.09 -1.07 5.87
C LYS A 9 -13.17 -0.02 5.68
N THR A 10 -13.60 0.18 4.45
CA THR A 10 -14.71 1.08 4.12
C THR A 10 -15.98 0.26 3.80
N GLN A 11 -17.13 0.92 3.65
CA GLN A 11 -18.38 0.23 3.32
C GLN A 11 -18.34 -0.49 1.96
N THR A 12 -17.54 0.02 1.02
CA THR A 12 -17.47 -0.50 -0.35
C THR A 12 -16.21 -1.31 -0.62
N GLY A 13 -15.21 -1.31 0.27
CA GLY A 13 -13.95 -2.03 0.04
C GLY A 13 -12.90 -1.75 1.10
N PHE A 14 -11.67 -1.51 0.66
CA PHE A 14 -10.52 -1.24 1.51
C PHE A 14 -9.74 -0.02 1.00
N SER A 15 -9.27 0.78 1.93
CA SER A 15 -8.33 1.87 1.67
C SER A 15 -7.05 1.59 2.42
N ALA A 16 -5.90 1.98 1.88
CA ALA A 16 -4.63 1.83 2.56
C ALA A 16 -3.70 3.00 2.31
N TYR A 17 -2.98 3.42 3.34
CA TYR A 17 -2.06 4.55 3.26
C TYR A 17 -0.80 4.29 4.07
N SER A 18 0.31 4.87 3.64
CA SER A 18 1.55 4.87 4.41
C SER A 18 1.59 6.11 5.31
N PRO A 19 1.91 5.97 6.61
CA PRO A 19 2.06 7.11 7.50
C PRO A 19 3.37 7.88 7.27
N ASP A 20 4.40 7.20 6.75
CA ASP A 20 5.74 7.76 6.55
C ASP A 20 5.96 8.34 5.15
N LEU A 21 5.18 7.88 4.16
CA LEU A 21 5.38 8.20 2.75
C LEU A 21 4.06 8.68 2.11
N PRO A 22 4.12 9.54 1.08
CA PRO A 22 2.94 10.05 0.38
C PRO A 22 2.35 8.99 -0.58
N VAL A 23 2.10 7.79 -0.06
CA VAL A 23 1.57 6.64 -0.79
C VAL A 23 0.23 6.28 -0.18
N PHE A 24 -0.80 6.31 -1.00
CA PHE A 24 -2.15 5.89 -0.64
C PHE A 24 -2.78 5.16 -1.82
N THR A 25 -3.65 4.21 -1.51
CA THR A 25 -4.30 3.37 -2.51
C THR A 25 -5.62 2.83 -1.98
N THR A 26 -6.47 2.38 -2.89
CA THR A 26 -7.75 1.77 -2.59
C THR A 26 -7.89 0.48 -3.39
N GLY A 27 -8.72 -0.44 -2.92
CA GLY A 27 -9.06 -1.64 -3.67
C GLY A 27 -10.26 -2.36 -3.05
N ASP A 28 -11.00 -3.07 -3.89
CA ASP A 28 -12.18 -3.82 -3.43
C ASP A 28 -11.79 -5.08 -2.67
N SER A 29 -10.58 -5.60 -2.92
CA SER A 29 -10.03 -6.80 -2.29
C SER A 29 -8.61 -6.59 -1.79
N LYS A 30 -8.21 -7.37 -0.77
CA LYS A 30 -6.83 -7.32 -0.22
C LYS A 30 -5.75 -7.52 -1.28
N ASN A 31 -6.01 -8.39 -2.26
CA ASN A 31 -5.03 -8.70 -3.31
C ASN A 31 -4.85 -7.53 -4.29
N GLU A 32 -5.95 -6.86 -4.63
CA GLU A 32 -5.95 -5.66 -5.47
C GLU A 32 -5.30 -4.49 -4.74
N LEU A 33 -5.66 -4.28 -3.47
CA LEU A 33 -5.07 -3.27 -2.60
C LEU A 33 -3.54 -3.42 -2.51
N LEU A 34 -3.06 -4.65 -2.36
CA LEU A 34 -1.63 -4.95 -2.31
C LEU A 34 -0.94 -4.68 -3.65
N LYS A 35 -1.58 -5.05 -4.76
CA LYS A 35 -1.05 -4.77 -6.10
C LYS A 35 -0.95 -3.27 -6.35
N ASN A 36 -2.03 -2.53 -6.07
CA ASN A 36 -2.08 -1.08 -6.25
C ASN A 36 -1.09 -0.38 -5.32
N ALA A 37 -0.86 -0.91 -4.11
CA ALA A 37 0.17 -0.40 -3.19
C ALA A 37 1.58 -0.52 -3.79
N VAL A 38 1.91 -1.69 -4.34
CA VAL A 38 3.21 -1.96 -4.97
C VAL A 38 3.43 -1.02 -6.15
N GLU A 39 2.41 -0.84 -7.00
CA GLU A 39 2.47 0.08 -8.12
C GLU A 39 2.67 1.52 -7.66
N ALA A 40 1.94 1.98 -6.64
CA ALA A 40 2.08 3.33 -6.09
C ALA A 40 3.47 3.58 -5.46
N PHE A 41 4.01 2.57 -4.77
CA PHE A 41 5.36 2.63 -4.23
C PHE A 41 6.42 2.66 -5.32
N ASN A 42 6.30 1.81 -6.34
CA ASN A 42 7.21 1.80 -7.49
C ASN A 42 7.19 3.14 -8.23
N LEU A 43 6.01 3.76 -8.37
CA LEU A 43 5.87 5.07 -8.98
C LEU A 43 6.53 6.17 -8.15
N LEU A 44 6.46 6.10 -6.82
CA LEU A 44 7.16 7.03 -5.94
C LEU A 44 8.68 6.91 -6.06
N PHE A 45 9.20 5.69 -6.18
CA PHE A 45 10.63 5.42 -6.24
C PHE A 45 11.19 5.26 -7.67
N GLU A 46 10.39 5.57 -8.68
CA GLU A 46 10.78 5.46 -10.09
C GLU A 46 11.98 6.37 -10.38
N ASP A 47 11.97 7.61 -9.85
CA ASP A 47 13.06 8.58 -9.98
C ASP A 47 14.34 8.13 -9.24
N ASP A 48 14.17 7.38 -8.15
CA ASP A 48 15.24 6.76 -7.36
C ASP A 48 15.82 5.48 -8.02
N GLY A 49 15.20 5.00 -9.11
CA GLY A 49 15.58 3.75 -9.77
C GLY A 49 15.36 2.50 -8.92
N LYS A 50 14.50 2.57 -7.89
CA LYS A 50 14.22 1.44 -6.99
C LYS A 50 12.89 0.78 -7.33
N VAL A 51 12.91 -0.55 -7.39
CA VAL A 51 11.70 -1.37 -7.57
C VAL A 51 11.45 -2.15 -6.29
N LEU A 52 10.26 -2.00 -5.75
CA LEU A 52 9.74 -2.70 -4.59
C LEU A 52 8.87 -3.88 -5.00
N GLY A 53 9.16 -5.01 -4.38
CA GLY A 53 8.34 -6.21 -4.46
C GLY A 53 7.23 -6.21 -3.40
N ILE A 54 6.26 -7.11 -3.59
CA ILE A 54 5.17 -7.36 -2.65
C ILE A 54 5.72 -7.73 -1.25
N ASP A 55 6.85 -8.42 -1.19
CA ASP A 55 7.51 -8.83 0.05
C ASP A 55 8.01 -7.65 0.91
N LYS A 56 8.14 -6.46 0.32
CA LYS A 56 8.59 -5.25 1.00
C LYS A 56 7.45 -4.44 1.58
N ILE A 57 6.19 -4.77 1.28
CA ILE A 57 5.02 -4.01 1.70
C ILE A 57 4.23 -4.81 2.72
N LYS A 58 3.99 -4.20 3.88
CA LYS A 58 3.29 -4.81 5.00
C LYS A 58 1.98 -4.09 5.25
N LEU A 59 0.89 -4.78 4.97
CA LEU A 59 -0.46 -4.30 5.23
C LEU A 59 -0.84 -4.53 6.71
N LEU A 60 -1.10 -3.45 7.42
CA LEU A 60 -1.54 -3.43 8.82
C LEU A 60 -3.02 -3.07 8.86
N PHE A 61 -3.89 -4.05 9.12
CA PHE A 61 -5.32 -3.80 9.22
C PHE A 61 -5.64 -3.11 10.53
N ASN A 62 -6.15 -1.88 10.46
CA ASN A 62 -6.66 -1.18 11.62
C ASN A 62 -7.97 -1.86 12.03
N LYS A 63 -7.90 -2.77 13.01
CA LYS A 63 -9.09 -3.33 13.63
C LYS A 63 -9.61 -2.31 14.64
N SER A 64 -10.64 -1.55 14.27
CA SER A 64 -11.53 -0.90 15.24
C SER A 64 -12.26 -1.92 16.08
#